data_AF-A0A1A8E917-F1
#
_entry.id   AF-A0A1A8E917-F1
#
_cell.length_a   1.000
_cell.length_b   1.000
_cell.length_c   1.000
_cell.angle_alpha   90.00
_cell.angle_beta   90.00
_cell.angle_gamma   90.00
#
_symmetry.space_group_name_H-M   'P 1'
#
loop_
_entity.id
_entity.type
_entity.pdbx_description
1 polymer ?
#
loop_
_entity_poly.entity_id
_entity_poly.type
_entity_poly.pdbx_seq_one_letter_code
_entity_poly.pdbx_strand_id
1 'polypeptide(L)'
;APQLDINTVAAGGGSRLFFRSGMFVVGPESAGAHPGPACYRKGGPLTVTDANLALGRLLPTFFPKIFGPAEDEPLSLGETMKQFHHLTDEINHFLSLNQSQVGENKPQNNVVSNVQSEMSVEEVAMGFIRVANEAMCRPIRALTQAKGHDTSQHVLACFGGAGGQHACAIARALGMKTVFIHKYSGVLSAYGLALADVVEEVQE
;
A
#
# COMPACT_ATOMS: atom_id res chain seq x y z
N ALA A 1 -18.76 -18.42 21.08
CA ALA A 1 -19.85 -18.20 20.12
C ALA A 1 -19.35 -18.52 18.72
N PRO A 2 -20.16 -19.12 17.83
CA PRO A 2 -19.83 -19.19 16.41
C PRO A 2 -19.63 -17.76 15.89
N GLN A 3 -18.53 -17.52 15.19
CA GLN A 3 -18.24 -16.22 14.61
C GLN A 3 -17.57 -16.43 13.25
N LEU A 4 -17.73 -15.46 12.36
CA LEU A 4 -16.99 -15.45 11.11
C LEU A 4 -15.49 -15.32 11.45
N ASP A 5 -14.66 -16.21 10.92
CA ASP A 5 -13.22 -16.18 11.12
C ASP A 5 -12.59 -15.05 10.28
N ILE A 6 -12.62 -13.84 10.83
CA ILE A 6 -12.07 -12.63 10.22
C ILE A 6 -10.73 -12.29 10.87
N ASN A 7 -9.72 -12.13 10.04
CA ASN A 7 -8.40 -11.67 10.44
C ASN A 7 -8.10 -10.33 9.78
N THR A 8 -7.68 -9.34 10.57
CA THR A 8 -7.39 -7.98 10.08
C THR A 8 -5.90 -7.76 9.95
N VAL A 9 -5.49 -7.16 8.83
CA VAL A 9 -4.09 -6.85 8.53
C VAL A 9 -3.94 -5.34 8.42
N ALA A 10 -2.95 -4.78 9.09
CA ALA A 10 -2.67 -3.34 9.08
C ALA A 10 -1.90 -2.92 7.82
N ALA A 11 -2.61 -2.82 6.69
CA ALA A 11 -2.12 -2.18 5.47
C ALA A 11 -3.30 -1.70 4.62
N GLY A 12 -3.41 -0.40 4.40
CA GLY A 12 -4.45 0.21 3.57
C GLY A 12 -3.97 1.53 2.96
N GLY A 13 -4.84 2.21 2.21
CA GLY A 13 -4.48 3.47 1.54
C GLY A 13 -3.92 4.54 2.48
N GLY A 14 -4.44 4.60 3.71
CA GLY A 14 -3.97 5.55 4.74
C GLY A 14 -2.72 5.13 5.49
N SER A 15 -2.15 3.93 5.25
CA SER A 15 -0.94 3.49 5.95
C SER A 15 0.22 4.44 5.63
N ARG A 16 0.85 4.94 6.70
CA ARG A 16 1.90 5.95 6.61
C ARG A 16 3.21 5.35 6.10
N LEU A 17 3.97 6.17 5.37
CA LEU A 17 5.27 5.80 4.82
C LEU A 17 6.39 6.35 5.70
N PHE A 18 7.37 5.52 6.04
CA PHE A 18 8.54 5.93 6.80
C PHE A 18 9.81 5.34 6.19
N PHE A 19 10.89 6.10 6.26
CA PHE A 19 12.22 5.57 6.04
C PHE A 19 12.95 5.52 7.38
N ARG A 20 13.35 4.32 7.82
CA ARG A 20 14.01 4.11 9.13
C ARG A 20 15.23 3.24 8.93
N SER A 21 16.41 3.76 9.26
CA SER A 21 17.69 3.02 9.25
C SER A 21 17.95 2.28 7.93
N GLY A 22 17.72 2.93 6.79
CA GLY A 22 17.95 2.33 5.47
C GLY A 22 16.79 1.47 4.94
N MET A 23 15.69 1.35 5.68
CA MET A 23 14.56 0.49 5.30
C MET A 23 13.29 1.31 5.05
N PHE A 24 12.57 0.90 4.00
CA PHE A 24 11.20 1.31 3.73
C PHE A 24 10.24 0.62 4.72
N VAL A 25 9.45 1.41 5.43
CA VAL A 25 8.45 0.92 6.40
C VAL A 25 7.08 1.50 6.06
N VAL A 26 6.06 0.65 6.06
CA VAL A 26 4.66 1.04 5.80
C VAL A 26 3.81 0.65 6.99
N GLY A 27 3.14 1.63 7.60
CA GLY A 27 2.38 1.43 8.83
C GLY A 27 3.24 1.02 10.03
N PRO A 28 2.62 0.53 11.12
CA PRO A 28 1.19 0.27 11.29
C PRO A 28 0.35 1.55 11.45
N GLU A 29 0.99 2.70 11.64
CA GLU A 29 0.27 3.97 11.80
C GLU A 29 -0.51 4.33 10.52
N SER A 30 -1.71 4.87 10.70
CA SER A 30 -2.60 5.32 9.62
C SER A 30 -2.84 6.82 9.74
N ALA A 31 -2.93 7.50 8.60
CA ALA A 31 -3.34 8.89 8.53
C ALA A 31 -4.87 9.07 8.64
N GLY A 32 -5.64 7.97 8.62
CA GLY A 32 -7.09 7.99 8.65
C GLY A 32 -7.70 8.78 7.49
N ALA A 33 -8.85 9.41 7.73
CA ALA A 33 -9.50 10.31 6.77
C ALA A 33 -9.20 11.79 7.06
N HIS A 34 -8.86 12.13 8.30
CA HIS A 34 -8.46 13.47 8.73
C HIS A 34 -7.27 13.38 9.71
N PRO A 35 -6.12 14.02 9.42
CA PRO A 35 -5.85 14.85 8.24
C PRO A 35 -5.79 14.03 6.93
N GLY A 36 -5.68 12.71 7.00
CA GLY A 36 -5.60 11.84 5.83
C GLY A 36 -4.24 11.91 5.12
N PRO A 37 -4.13 11.28 3.94
CA PRO A 37 -2.98 11.39 3.05
C PRO A 37 -2.54 12.84 2.76
N ALA A 38 -1.27 13.04 2.41
CA ALA A 38 -0.75 14.35 2.00
C ALA A 38 -1.56 14.95 0.83
N CYS A 39 -1.96 14.10 -0.13
CA CYS A 39 -2.77 14.48 -1.27
C CYS A 39 -4.15 15.04 -0.93
N TYR A 40 -4.62 14.92 0.33
CA TYR A 40 -5.90 15.48 0.79
C TYR A 40 -5.82 16.97 1.14
N ARG A 41 -4.63 17.60 1.08
CA ARG A 41 -4.41 19.04 1.38
C ARG A 41 -4.83 19.47 2.80
N LYS A 42 -4.78 18.56 3.78
CA LYS A 42 -5.14 18.82 5.19
C LYS A 42 -3.95 18.70 6.15
N GLY A 43 -2.72 18.82 5.63
CA GLY A 43 -1.49 18.68 6.43
C GLY A 43 -1.13 17.23 6.78
N GLY A 44 -1.60 16.28 5.98
CA GLY A 44 -1.37 14.85 6.15
C GLY A 44 0.06 14.39 5.83
N PRO A 45 0.51 13.24 6.39
CA PRO A 45 1.78 12.62 6.03
C PRO A 45 1.70 11.87 4.69
N LEU A 46 2.83 11.48 4.13
CA LEU A 46 2.89 10.50 3.03
C LEU A 46 2.27 9.15 3.44
N THR A 47 1.43 8.62 2.55
CA THR A 47 0.73 7.35 2.71
C THR A 47 0.79 6.48 1.45
N VAL A 48 0.27 5.26 1.51
CA VAL A 48 0.11 4.37 0.35
C VAL A 48 -0.72 5.03 -0.76
N THR A 49 -1.74 5.83 -0.42
CA THR A 49 -2.51 6.62 -1.39
C THR A 49 -1.63 7.61 -2.13
N ASP A 50 -0.74 8.32 -1.43
CA ASP A 50 0.22 9.25 -2.04
C ASP A 50 1.18 8.53 -2.98
N ALA A 51 1.69 7.36 -2.60
CA ALA A 51 2.56 6.56 -3.47
C ALA A 51 1.83 6.14 -4.76
N ASN A 52 0.58 5.69 -4.68
CA ASN A 52 -0.20 5.36 -5.87
C ASN A 52 -0.50 6.59 -6.73
N LEU A 53 -0.69 7.78 -6.13
CA LEU A 53 -0.87 9.03 -6.86
C LEU A 53 0.41 9.47 -7.58
N ALA A 54 1.56 9.43 -6.90
CA ALA A 54 2.87 9.75 -7.48
C ALA A 54 3.20 8.85 -8.69
N LEU A 55 2.83 7.57 -8.62
CA LEU A 55 3.00 6.60 -9.70
C LEU A 55 1.96 6.71 -10.84
N GLY A 56 1.05 7.69 -10.77
CA GLY A 56 -0.01 7.88 -11.76
C GLY A 56 -1.07 6.77 -11.78
N ARG A 57 -1.15 5.94 -10.73
CA ARG A 57 -2.14 4.85 -10.62
C ARG A 57 -3.51 5.36 -10.18
N LEU A 58 -3.53 6.51 -9.52
CA LEU A 58 -4.75 7.25 -9.20
C LEU A 58 -4.90 8.40 -10.19
N LEU A 59 -6.11 8.53 -10.74
CA LEU A 59 -6.46 9.60 -11.68
C LEU A 59 -7.33 10.63 -10.94
N PRO A 60 -6.80 11.80 -10.56
CA PRO A 60 -7.53 12.81 -9.78
C PRO A 60 -8.84 13.27 -10.42
N THR A 61 -8.93 13.22 -11.75
CA THR A 61 -10.13 13.63 -12.50
C THR A 61 -11.35 12.73 -12.26
N PHE A 62 -11.14 11.50 -11.80
CA PHE A 62 -12.21 10.55 -11.45
C PHE A 62 -12.60 10.60 -9.97
N PHE A 63 -11.93 11.43 -9.16
CA PHE A 63 -12.28 11.63 -7.76
C PHE A 63 -13.22 12.83 -7.60
N PRO A 64 -14.16 12.77 -6.64
CA PRO A 64 -14.94 13.94 -6.28
C PRO A 64 -14.02 14.99 -5.65
N LYS A 65 -14.35 16.27 -5.87
CA LYS A 65 -13.62 17.39 -5.29
C LYS A 65 -14.06 17.63 -3.85
N ILE A 66 -13.61 16.78 -2.93
CA ILE A 66 -13.98 16.80 -1.49
C ILE A 66 -12.76 16.97 -0.58
N PHE A 67 -11.63 17.38 -1.15
CA PHE A 67 -10.36 17.52 -0.44
C PHE A 67 -10.07 19.01 -0.18
N GLY A 68 -8.99 19.30 0.55
CA GLY A 68 -8.67 20.66 0.95
C GLY A 68 -9.36 21.13 2.22
N PRO A 69 -8.96 22.30 2.74
CA PRO A 69 -9.55 22.87 3.97
C PRO A 69 -11.05 23.17 3.84
N ALA A 70 -11.49 23.55 2.64
CA ALA A 70 -12.89 23.85 2.31
C ALA A 70 -13.67 22.67 1.71
N GLU A 71 -13.01 21.51 1.53
CA GLU A 71 -13.62 20.28 1.01
C GLU A 71 -14.23 20.42 -0.39
N ASP A 72 -13.60 21.20 -1.26
CA ASP A 72 -14.04 21.50 -2.63
C ASP A 72 -12.91 21.38 -3.69
N GLU A 73 -11.77 20.79 -3.29
CA GLU A 73 -10.58 20.65 -4.14
C GLU A 73 -10.38 19.20 -4.62
N PRO A 74 -9.69 18.97 -5.78
CA PRO A 74 -9.36 17.61 -6.29
C PRO A 74 -8.30 16.91 -5.41
N LEU A 75 -7.67 15.80 -5.80
CA LEU A 75 -6.44 15.34 -5.12
C LEU A 75 -5.26 16.27 -5.46
N SER A 76 -4.29 16.41 -4.56
CA SER A 76 -3.08 17.23 -4.79
C SER A 76 -1.85 16.40 -5.16
N LEU A 77 -1.55 16.30 -6.45
CA LEU A 77 -0.28 15.75 -6.90
C LEU A 77 0.90 16.62 -6.44
N GLY A 78 0.72 17.95 -6.38
CA GLY A 78 1.76 18.87 -5.95
C GLY A 78 2.23 18.63 -4.51
N GLU A 79 1.29 18.44 -3.57
CA GLU A 79 1.64 18.13 -2.18
C GLU A 79 2.33 16.77 -2.03
N THR A 80 1.83 15.76 -2.74
CA THR A 80 2.45 14.43 -2.80
C THR A 80 3.89 14.51 -3.31
N MET A 81 4.12 15.15 -4.47
CA MET A 81 5.45 15.23 -5.07
C MET A 81 6.41 16.06 -4.21
N LYS A 82 5.94 17.15 -3.60
CA LYS A 82 6.76 17.95 -2.67
C LYS A 82 7.28 17.11 -1.51
N GLN A 83 6.42 16.32 -0.85
CA GLN A 83 6.85 15.47 0.26
C GLN A 83 7.72 14.30 -0.21
N PHE A 84 7.43 13.72 -1.39
CA PHE A 84 8.26 12.65 -1.94
C PHE A 84 9.65 13.12 -2.36
N HIS A 85 9.80 14.32 -2.92
CA HIS A 85 11.12 14.87 -3.23
C HIS A 85 11.96 14.97 -1.95
N HIS A 86 11.40 15.55 -0.88
CA HIS A 86 12.08 15.63 0.40
C HIS A 86 12.51 14.25 0.94
N LEU A 87 11.59 13.28 0.93
CA LEU A 87 11.90 11.92 1.37
C LEU A 87 12.94 11.23 0.47
N THR A 88 12.90 11.49 -0.83
CA THR A 88 13.84 10.92 -1.81
C THR A 88 15.24 11.50 -1.59
N ASP A 89 15.35 12.80 -1.33
CA ASP A 89 16.60 13.46 -0.99
C ASP A 89 17.19 12.89 0.30
N GLU A 90 16.38 12.68 1.34
CA GLU A 90 16.81 12.03 2.59
C GLU A 90 17.34 10.60 2.36
N ILE A 91 16.64 9.81 1.54
CA ILE A 91 17.05 8.44 1.20
C ILE A 91 18.36 8.45 0.43
N ASN A 92 18.48 9.27 -0.61
CA ASN A 92 19.70 9.36 -1.43
C ASN A 92 20.89 9.86 -0.61
N HIS A 93 20.67 10.81 0.30
CA HIS A 93 21.69 11.24 1.25
C HIS A 93 22.14 10.10 2.16
N PHE A 94 21.21 9.34 2.75
CA PHE A 94 21.55 8.17 3.57
C PHE A 94 22.34 7.11 2.79
N LEU A 95 21.96 6.84 1.54
CA LEU A 95 22.63 5.84 0.70
C LEU A 95 24.06 6.26 0.34
N SER A 96 24.29 7.53 0.01
CA SER A 96 25.64 8.02 -0.35
C SER A 96 26.63 7.96 0.81
N LEU A 97 26.20 8.26 2.03
CA LEU A 97 27.03 8.15 3.24
C LEU A 97 27.46 6.70 3.51
N ASN A 98 26.56 5.74 3.35
CA ASN A 98 26.83 4.34 3.65
C ASN A 98 27.59 3.61 2.53
N GLN A 99 27.48 4.04 1.27
CA GLN A 99 28.29 3.50 0.16
C GLN A 99 29.78 3.77 0.36
N SER A 100 30.14 4.87 1.02
CA SER A 100 31.53 5.25 1.30
C SER A 100 32.22 4.33 2.33
N GLN A 101 31.47 3.56 3.12
CA GLN A 101 32.02 2.64 4.14
C GLN A 101 32.22 1.19 3.67
N VAL A 102 31.63 0.79 2.53
CA VAL A 102 31.71 -0.59 2.01
C VAL A 102 32.86 -0.75 0.97
N GLY A 103 33.63 0.31 0.75
CA GLY A 103 34.64 0.41 -0.32
C GLY A 103 35.98 -0.30 -0.10
N GLU A 104 36.28 -0.87 1.07
CA GLU A 104 37.64 -1.39 1.34
C GLU A 104 37.88 -2.88 1.09
N ASN A 105 36.87 -3.70 0.74
CA ASN A 105 37.09 -5.15 0.53
C ASN A 105 36.27 -5.75 -0.63
N LYS A 106 36.61 -5.40 -1.88
CA LYS A 106 36.21 -6.23 -3.04
C LYS A 106 37.41 -6.54 -3.96
N PRO A 107 37.74 -7.84 -4.17
CA PRO A 107 38.77 -8.22 -5.13
C PRO A 107 38.31 -7.91 -6.56
N GLN A 108 39.20 -7.28 -7.31
CA GLN A 108 39.05 -6.94 -8.73
C GLN A 108 38.87 -8.22 -9.57
N ASN A 109 37.69 -8.38 -10.16
CA ASN A 109 37.54 -8.98 -11.49
C ASN A 109 36.24 -8.50 -12.16
N ASN A 110 36.38 -8.07 -13.40
CA ASN A 110 35.41 -7.45 -14.30
C ASN A 110 33.98 -8.06 -14.28
N VAL A 111 32.97 -7.21 -14.10
CA VAL A 111 31.96 -6.78 -15.10
C VAL A 111 30.78 -6.10 -14.36
N VAL A 112 30.47 -4.87 -14.76
CA VAL A 112 29.48 -3.91 -14.23
C VAL A 112 29.82 -3.28 -12.87
N SER A 113 30.37 -2.07 -12.93
CA SER A 113 30.37 -1.09 -11.86
C SER A 113 28.93 -0.80 -11.40
N ASN A 114 28.47 -1.46 -10.35
CA ASN A 114 27.26 -1.07 -9.59
C ASN A 114 27.56 0.25 -8.85
N VAL A 115 27.65 1.35 -9.59
CA VAL A 115 27.36 2.67 -9.03
C VAL A 115 25.85 2.66 -8.86
N GLN A 116 25.39 2.47 -7.63
CA GLN A 116 23.96 2.50 -7.35
C GLN A 116 23.51 3.95 -7.52
N SER A 117 22.92 4.24 -8.68
CA SER A 117 22.41 5.56 -9.04
C SER A 117 21.40 6.05 -8.01
N GLU A 118 21.34 7.38 -7.83
CA GLU A 118 20.32 8.02 -6.99
C GLU A 118 18.92 7.52 -7.36
N MET A 119 18.11 7.25 -6.35
CA MET A 119 16.74 6.80 -6.55
C MET A 119 15.88 7.96 -7.02
N SER A 120 15.04 7.70 -8.01
CA SER A 120 13.94 8.59 -8.41
C SER A 120 12.77 8.52 -7.42
N VAL A 121 11.88 9.52 -7.47
CA VAL A 121 10.64 9.53 -6.67
C VAL A 121 9.78 8.31 -6.98
N GLU A 122 9.69 7.92 -8.25
CA GLU A 122 8.93 6.78 -8.71
C GLU A 122 9.50 5.46 -8.13
N GLU A 123 10.82 5.33 -8.05
CA GLU A 123 11.46 4.16 -7.43
C GLU A 123 11.21 4.11 -5.93
N VAL A 124 11.30 5.25 -5.23
CA VAL A 124 10.98 5.37 -3.80
C VAL A 124 9.51 5.01 -3.54
N ALA A 125 8.58 5.61 -4.29
CA ALA A 125 7.15 5.34 -4.19
C ALA A 125 6.83 3.86 -4.50
N MET A 126 7.42 3.29 -5.55
CA MET A 126 7.27 1.87 -5.88
C MET A 126 7.83 0.96 -4.79
N GLY A 127 8.95 1.34 -4.16
CA GLY A 127 9.53 0.65 -3.02
C GLY A 127 8.53 0.50 -1.87
N PHE A 128 7.88 1.60 -1.49
CA PHE A 128 6.81 1.58 -0.49
C PHE A 128 5.62 0.71 -0.89
N ILE A 129 5.17 0.80 -2.14
CA ILE A 129 4.07 -0.07 -2.63
C ILE A 129 4.45 -1.55 -2.55
N ARG A 130 5.71 -1.91 -2.85
CA ARG A 130 6.19 -3.30 -2.73
C ARG A 130 6.16 -3.76 -1.27
N VAL A 131 6.61 -2.93 -0.33
CA VAL A 131 6.55 -3.23 1.11
C VAL A 131 5.10 -3.40 1.58
N ALA A 132 4.19 -2.50 1.17
CA ALA A 132 2.77 -2.59 1.51
C ALA A 132 2.13 -3.90 0.97
N ASN A 133 2.44 -4.27 -0.27
CA ASN A 133 1.94 -5.51 -0.88
C ASN A 133 2.45 -6.74 -0.14
N GLU A 134 3.73 -6.77 0.22
CA GLU A 134 4.31 -7.89 0.97
C GLU A 134 3.71 -8.00 2.38
N ALA A 135 3.49 -6.88 3.06
CA ALA A 135 2.80 -6.84 4.35
C ALA A 135 1.37 -7.41 4.27
N MET A 136 0.65 -7.17 3.16
CA MET A 136 -0.66 -7.79 2.91
C MET A 136 -0.56 -9.28 2.55
N CYS A 137 0.45 -9.69 1.78
CA CYS A 137 0.60 -11.08 1.32
C CYS A 137 0.94 -12.05 2.46
N ARG A 138 1.82 -11.65 3.40
CA ARG A 138 2.27 -12.51 4.51
C ARG A 138 1.14 -13.17 5.30
N PRO A 139 0.18 -12.41 5.86
CA PRO A 139 -0.93 -12.99 6.63
C PRO A 139 -1.88 -13.81 5.76
N ILE A 140 -2.16 -13.41 4.51
CA ILE A 140 -3.00 -14.22 3.61
C ILE A 140 -2.36 -15.60 3.41
N ARG A 141 -1.06 -15.62 3.09
CA ARG A 141 -0.30 -16.86 2.91
C ARG A 141 -0.29 -17.71 4.18
N ALA A 142 0.03 -17.10 5.32
CA ALA A 142 0.13 -17.80 6.60
C ALA A 142 -1.21 -18.43 7.01
N LEU A 143 -2.32 -17.68 6.93
CA LEU A 143 -3.64 -18.17 7.32
C LEU A 143 -4.16 -19.26 6.37
N THR A 144 -3.95 -19.11 5.06
CA THR A 144 -4.35 -20.14 4.10
C THR A 144 -3.54 -21.43 4.27
N GLN A 145 -2.22 -21.33 4.44
CA GLN A 145 -1.35 -22.50 4.63
C GLN A 145 -1.55 -23.17 5.99
N ALA A 146 -1.83 -22.42 7.05
CA ALA A 146 -2.16 -22.98 8.37
C ALA A 146 -3.43 -23.86 8.32
N LYS A 147 -4.33 -23.59 7.38
CA LYS A 147 -5.51 -24.42 7.10
C LYS A 147 -5.22 -25.61 6.16
N GLY A 148 -3.97 -25.83 5.77
CA GLY A 148 -3.55 -26.92 4.88
C GLY A 148 -3.81 -26.65 3.40
N HIS A 149 -4.03 -25.40 3.01
CA HIS A 149 -4.37 -25.02 1.64
C HIS A 149 -3.23 -24.29 0.92
N ASP A 150 -3.12 -24.52 -0.39
CA ASP A 150 -2.25 -23.74 -1.28
C ASP A 150 -2.97 -22.46 -1.74
N THR A 151 -2.34 -21.30 -1.55
CA THR A 151 -2.86 -20.00 -2.00
C THR A 151 -3.08 -19.96 -3.50
N SER A 152 -2.29 -20.67 -4.31
CA SER A 152 -2.38 -20.64 -5.78
C SER A 152 -3.71 -21.18 -6.32
N GLN A 153 -4.37 -22.05 -5.55
CA GLN A 153 -5.64 -22.69 -5.89
C GLN A 153 -6.86 -21.81 -5.58
N HIS A 154 -6.65 -20.60 -5.05
CA HIS A 154 -7.73 -19.69 -4.65
C HIS A 154 -7.92 -18.54 -5.65
N VAL A 155 -9.12 -17.95 -5.61
CA VAL A 155 -9.42 -16.69 -6.29
C VAL A 155 -9.28 -15.55 -5.29
N LEU A 156 -8.56 -14.49 -5.66
CA LEU A 156 -8.45 -13.30 -4.84
C LEU A 156 -9.69 -12.43 -5.01
N ALA A 157 -10.59 -12.40 -4.02
CA ALA A 157 -11.70 -11.46 -3.99
C ALA A 157 -11.22 -10.09 -3.48
N CYS A 158 -11.26 -9.06 -4.33
CA CYS A 158 -10.83 -7.71 -3.98
C CYS A 158 -12.02 -6.75 -3.91
N PHE A 159 -12.10 -6.01 -2.81
CA PHE A 159 -13.11 -4.97 -2.58
C PHE A 159 -12.53 -3.81 -1.75
N GLY A 160 -13.37 -2.82 -1.43
CA GLY A 160 -12.98 -1.56 -0.81
C GLY A 160 -12.35 -0.58 -1.81
N GLY A 161 -12.25 0.69 -1.41
CA GLY A 161 -11.75 1.77 -2.29
C GLY A 161 -10.29 1.61 -2.73
N ALA A 162 -9.47 0.91 -1.94
CA ALA A 162 -8.05 0.70 -2.24
C ALA A 162 -7.72 -0.69 -2.78
N GLY A 163 -8.60 -1.68 -2.63
CA GLY A 163 -8.28 -3.10 -2.91
C GLY A 163 -7.80 -3.34 -4.34
N GLY A 164 -8.47 -2.73 -5.33
CA GLY A 164 -8.11 -2.87 -6.73
C GLY A 164 -6.70 -2.36 -7.08
N GLN A 165 -6.15 -1.42 -6.31
CA GLN A 165 -4.83 -0.82 -6.54
C GLN A 165 -3.69 -1.81 -6.28
N HIS A 166 -3.94 -2.83 -5.46
CA HIS A 166 -2.95 -3.83 -5.03
C HIS A 166 -3.23 -5.23 -5.58
N ALA A 167 -4.45 -5.47 -6.05
CA ALA A 167 -4.99 -6.78 -6.42
C ALA A 167 -4.05 -7.63 -7.29
N CYS A 168 -3.60 -7.09 -8.43
CA CYS A 168 -2.74 -7.84 -9.36
C CYS A 168 -1.36 -8.16 -8.78
N ALA A 169 -0.80 -7.27 -7.95
CA ALA A 169 0.50 -7.50 -7.33
C ALA A 169 0.41 -8.58 -6.24
N ILE A 170 -0.63 -8.50 -5.40
CA ILE A 170 -0.91 -9.49 -4.36
C ILE A 170 -1.20 -10.86 -4.98
N ALA A 171 -2.08 -10.93 -5.99
CA ALA A 171 -2.41 -12.19 -6.65
C ALA A 171 -1.17 -12.88 -7.23
N ARG A 172 -0.29 -12.13 -7.92
CA ARG A 172 0.98 -12.67 -8.42
C ARG A 172 1.88 -13.17 -7.30
N ALA A 173 2.04 -12.40 -6.22
CA ALA A 173 2.89 -12.78 -5.09
C ALA A 173 2.36 -14.00 -4.30
N LEU A 174 1.07 -14.30 -4.41
CA LEU A 174 0.42 -15.46 -3.81
C LEU A 174 0.23 -16.63 -4.79
N GLY A 175 0.68 -16.48 -6.04
CA GLY A 175 0.53 -17.51 -7.08
C GLY A 175 -0.89 -17.69 -7.62
N MET A 176 -1.81 -16.76 -7.32
CA MET A 176 -3.20 -16.81 -7.74
C MET A 176 -3.32 -16.38 -9.20
N LYS A 177 -4.14 -17.11 -9.97
CA LYS A 177 -4.37 -16.84 -11.41
C LYS A 177 -5.56 -15.92 -11.67
N THR A 178 -6.48 -15.81 -10.71
CA THR A 178 -7.74 -15.10 -10.89
C THR A 178 -7.94 -14.09 -9.77
N VAL A 179 -8.25 -12.86 -10.16
CA VAL A 179 -8.75 -11.80 -9.28
C VAL A 179 -10.21 -11.56 -9.61
N PHE A 180 -11.07 -11.59 -8.59
CA PHE A 180 -12.47 -11.24 -8.71
C PHE A 180 -12.72 -9.85 -8.08
N ILE A 181 -13.23 -8.92 -8.88
CA ILE A 181 -13.60 -7.57 -8.43
C ILE A 181 -15.10 -7.40 -8.69
N HIS A 182 -15.87 -7.29 -7.61
CA HIS A 182 -17.32 -7.07 -7.73
C HIS A 182 -17.62 -5.66 -8.27
N LYS A 183 -18.70 -5.51 -9.06
CA LYS A 183 -19.12 -4.19 -9.60
C LYS A 183 -19.34 -3.12 -8.53
N TYR A 184 -19.71 -3.54 -7.32
CA TYR A 184 -19.92 -2.69 -6.15
C TYR A 184 -18.77 -2.76 -5.14
N SER A 185 -17.56 -3.11 -5.58
CA SER A 185 -16.38 -3.31 -4.72
C SER A 185 -16.17 -2.16 -3.72
N GLY A 186 -16.34 -0.90 -4.14
CA GLY A 186 -16.19 0.27 -3.27
C GLY A 186 -17.21 0.36 -2.11
N VAL A 187 -18.37 -0.28 -2.24
CA VAL A 187 -19.47 -0.25 -1.26
C VAL A 187 -19.95 -1.65 -0.88
N LEU A 188 -19.10 -2.67 -1.07
CA LEU A 188 -19.51 -4.07 -1.00
C LEU A 188 -20.03 -4.47 0.39
N SER A 189 -19.47 -3.88 1.45
CA SER A 189 -19.93 -4.13 2.82
C SER A 189 -21.37 -3.62 3.04
N ALA A 190 -21.70 -2.42 2.55
CA ALA A 190 -23.06 -1.89 2.63
C ALA A 190 -24.04 -2.70 1.77
N TYR A 191 -23.59 -3.15 0.60
CA TYR A 191 -24.37 -4.03 -0.26
C TYR A 191 -24.65 -5.39 0.40
N GLY A 192 -23.65 -5.98 1.07
CA GLY A 192 -23.80 -7.23 1.81
C GLY A 192 -24.80 -7.09 2.97
N LEU A 193 -24.74 -5.97 3.71
CA LEU A 193 -25.69 -5.68 4.78
C LEU A 193 -27.13 -5.60 4.27
N ALA A 194 -27.35 -4.97 3.11
CA ALA A 194 -28.68 -4.84 2.52
C ALA A 194 -29.28 -6.16 2.02
N LEU A 195 -28.45 -7.17 1.75
CA LEU A 195 -28.88 -8.50 1.30
C LEU A 195 -28.98 -9.53 2.43
N ALA A 196 -28.49 -9.21 3.63
CA ALA A 196 -28.44 -10.15 4.72
C ALA A 196 -29.84 -10.46 5.26
N ASP A 197 -30.14 -11.74 5.46
CA ASP A 197 -31.35 -12.16 6.14
C ASP A 197 -31.31 -11.74 7.61
N VAL A 198 -32.49 -11.51 8.19
CA VAL A 198 -32.62 -11.30 9.63
C VAL A 198 -32.53 -12.65 10.32
N VAL A 199 -31.48 -12.84 11.12
CA VAL A 199 -31.23 -14.08 11.88
C VAL A 199 -31.20 -13.74 13.37
N GLU A 200 -31.93 -14.52 14.17
CA GLU A 200 -31.91 -14.46 15.62
C GLU A 200 -31.23 -15.74 16.15
N GLU A 201 -30.11 -15.59 16.86
CA GLU A 201 -29.46 -16.70 17.55
C GLU A 201 -29.95 -16.75 18.99
N VAL A 202 -30.73 -17.78 19.33
CA VAL A 202 -31.12 -18.07 20.71
C VAL A 202 -30.07 -18.98 21.34
N GLN A 203 -29.37 -18.49 22.36
CA GLN A 203 -28.48 -19.30 23.18
C GLN A 203 -29.28 -19.95 24.32
N GLU A 204 -29.26 -21.29 24.40
CA GLU A 204 -29.72 -22.06 25.56
C GLU A 204 -28.75 -21.94 26.75
#